data_AF-A0A919HMM1-F1
#
_entry.id   AF-A0A919HMM1-F1
#
_cell.length_a   1.000
_cell.length_b   1.000
_cell.length_c   1.000
_cell.angle_alpha   90.00
_cell.angle_beta   90.00
_cell.angle_gamma   90.00
#
_symmetry.space_group_name_H-M   'P 1'
#
loop_
_entity.id
_entity.type
_entity.pdbx_description
1 polymer ?
#
loop_
_entity_poly.entity_id
_entity_poly.type
_entity_poly.pdbx_seq_one_letter_code
_entity_poly.pdbx_strand_id
1 'polypeptide(L)'
;MVVADDPATAAALAQQVEVWGVELENGQRVTVGSEAQAVAFARRAGSRPTRIARRESSLISGTPEQVKARLDALQAEEQLDELIIDTPISDGPARLHSLRLLAQAHYGKEVLNVL
;
A
#
# COMPACT_ATOMS: atom_id res chain seq x y z
N MET A 1 0.92 0.14 2.42
CA MET A 1 1.46 -0.30 3.72
C MET A 1 0.49 -1.28 4.37
N VAL A 2 1.01 -2.21 5.18
CA VAL A 2 0.23 -3.13 6.01
C VAL A 2 0.85 -3.18 7.41
N VAL A 3 0.05 -2.98 8.45
CA VAL A 3 0.48 -3.13 9.85
C VAL A 3 -0.43 -4.15 10.51
N ALA A 4 0.17 -5.12 11.22
CA ALA A 4 -0.58 -6.13 11.98
C ALA A 4 0.11 -6.38 13.32
N ASP A 5 -0.59 -7.07 14.23
CA ASP A 5 -0.06 -7.37 15.56
C ASP A 5 1.17 -8.30 15.52
N ASP A 6 1.31 -9.09 14.45
CA ASP A 6 2.42 -10.01 14.24
C ASP A 6 2.91 -10.04 12.78
N PRO A 7 4.17 -10.45 12.53
CA PRO A 7 4.75 -10.47 11.19
C PRO A 7 4.04 -11.41 10.20
N ALA A 8 3.50 -12.54 10.67
CA ALA A 8 2.85 -13.51 9.79
C ALA A 8 1.53 -12.97 9.25
N THR A 9 0.72 -12.35 10.12
CA THR A 9 -0.51 -11.65 9.71
C THR A 9 -0.19 -10.49 8.75
N ALA A 10 0.84 -9.70 9.02
CA ALA A 10 1.26 -8.61 8.13
C ALA A 10 1.66 -9.15 6.75
N ALA A 11 2.43 -10.24 6.69
CA ALA A 11 2.82 -10.88 5.43
C ALA A 11 1.61 -11.45 4.67
N ALA A 12 0.67 -12.10 5.38
CA ALA A 12 -0.53 -12.67 4.77
C ALA A 12 -1.45 -11.60 4.16
N LEU A 13 -1.61 -10.46 4.84
CA LEU A 13 -2.36 -9.31 4.32
C LEU A 13 -1.61 -8.63 3.16
N ALA A 14 -0.28 -8.52 3.23
CA ALA A 14 0.54 -7.96 2.17
C ALA A 14 0.46 -8.78 0.86
N GLN A 15 0.43 -10.10 0.95
CA GLN A 15 0.32 -10.99 -0.21
C GLN A 15 -1.01 -10.84 -0.98
N GLN A 16 -2.05 -10.35 -0.32
CA GLN A 16 -3.34 -10.07 -0.94
C GLN A 16 -3.35 -8.77 -1.74
N VAL A 17 -2.34 -7.92 -1.55
CA VAL A 17 -2.21 -6.67 -2.31
C VAL A 17 -1.66 -6.98 -3.69
N GLU A 18 -2.50 -6.83 -4.70
CA GLU A 18 -2.07 -6.92 -6.09
C GLU A 18 -1.76 -5.53 -6.65
N VAL A 19 -0.65 -5.45 -7.37
CA VAL A 19 -0.23 -4.25 -8.08
C VAL A 19 -0.01 -4.61 -9.53
N TRP A 20 -0.79 -4.01 -10.42
CA TRP A 20 -0.72 -4.25 -11.85
C TRP A 20 -0.33 -2.96 -12.57
N GLY A 21 0.80 -3.00 -13.25
CA GLY A 21 1.25 -1.91 -14.11
C GLY A 21 0.67 -2.06 -15.52
N VAL A 22 0.14 -0.98 -16.07
CA VAL A 22 -0.38 -0.90 -17.43
C VAL A 22 0.37 0.18 -18.20
N GLU A 23 0.79 -0.17 -19.40
CA GLU A 23 1.39 0.75 -20.37
C GLU A 23 0.64 0.58 -21.70
N LEU A 24 0.23 1.69 -22.30
CA LEU A 24 -0.53 1.72 -23.55
C LEU A 24 0.31 2.32 -24.68
N GLU A 25 -0.03 1.99 -25.94
CA GLU A 25 0.65 2.51 -27.15
C GLU A 25 0.61 4.05 -27.24
N ASN A 26 -0.46 4.67 -26.74
CA ASN A 26 -0.59 6.13 -26.67
C ASN A 26 0.27 6.80 -25.59
N GLY A 27 1.13 6.04 -24.90
CA GLY A 27 2.03 6.52 -23.86
C GLY A 27 1.44 6.62 -22.46
N GLN A 28 0.13 6.34 -22.28
CA GLN A 28 -0.47 6.34 -20.95
C GLN A 28 0.07 5.20 -20.10
N ARG A 29 0.35 5.48 -18.82
CA ARG A 29 0.80 4.51 -17.83
C ARG A 29 0.00 4.66 -16.55
N VAL A 30 -0.45 3.54 -15.98
CA VAL A 30 -1.20 3.53 -14.72
C VAL A 30 -0.86 2.29 -13.90
N THR A 31 -1.07 2.38 -12.60
CA THR A 31 -1.02 1.25 -11.67
C THR A 31 -2.43 1.02 -11.13
N VAL A 32 -2.89 -0.23 -11.13
CA VAL A 32 -4.22 -0.61 -10.67
C VAL A 32 -4.16 -1.83 -9.74
N GLY A 33 -5.22 -2.03 -8.96
CA GLY A 33 -5.27 -3.03 -7.90
C GLY A 33 -5.67 -4.44 -8.36
N SER A 34 -5.93 -4.64 -9.66
CA SER A 34 -6.22 -5.96 -10.22
C SER A 34 -6.00 -6.02 -11.73
N GLU A 35 -5.78 -7.23 -12.26
CA GLU A 35 -5.68 -7.45 -13.70
C GLU A 35 -6.97 -7.04 -14.44
N ALA A 36 -8.13 -7.30 -13.83
CA ALA A 36 -9.41 -6.91 -14.40
C ALA A 36 -9.52 -5.38 -14.56
N GLN A 37 -9.05 -4.61 -13.58
CA GLN A 37 -8.98 -3.15 -13.69
C GLN A 37 -7.98 -2.73 -14.79
N ALA A 38 -6.87 -3.45 -14.96
CA ALA A 38 -5.88 -3.15 -15.98
C ALA A 38 -6.46 -3.31 -17.40
N VAL A 39 -7.16 -4.42 -17.63
CA VAL A 39 -7.86 -4.67 -18.90
C VAL A 39 -8.98 -3.64 -19.13
N ALA A 40 -9.74 -3.30 -18.10
CA ALA A 40 -10.79 -2.29 -18.19
C ALA A 40 -10.23 -0.89 -18.53
N PHE A 41 -9.07 -0.53 -17.98
CA PHE A 41 -8.40 0.73 -18.28
C PHE A 41 -8.03 0.84 -19.75
N ALA A 42 -7.35 -0.17 -20.32
CA ALA A 42 -6.97 -0.19 -21.73
C ALA A 42 -8.18 -0.04 -22.66
N ARG A 43 -9.28 -0.75 -22.35
CA ARG A 43 -10.54 -0.65 -23.10
C ARG A 43 -11.13 0.77 -23.06
N ARG A 44 -11.19 1.39 -21.87
CA ARG A 44 -11.72 2.76 -21.69
C ARG A 44 -10.86 3.81 -22.38
N ALA A 45 -9.54 3.62 -22.39
CA ALA A 45 -8.60 4.51 -23.06
C ALA A 45 -8.64 4.40 -24.59
N GLY A 46 -9.24 3.33 -25.15
CA GLY A 46 -9.29 3.10 -26.59
C GLY A 46 -7.92 2.83 -27.23
N SER A 47 -6.89 2.56 -26.43
CA SER A 47 -5.52 2.29 -26.86
C SER A 47 -5.10 0.89 -26.47
N ARG A 48 -4.36 0.20 -27.34
CA ARG A 48 -3.88 -1.15 -27.06
C ARG A 48 -2.82 -1.11 -25.95
N PRO A 49 -2.80 -2.11 -25.05
CA PRO A 49 -1.74 -2.24 -24.07
C PRO A 49 -0.46 -2.74 -24.74
N THR A 50 0.65 -2.06 -24.50
CA THR A 50 2.00 -2.57 -24.80
C THR A 50 2.50 -3.47 -23.67
N ARG A 51 2.03 -3.24 -22.43
CA ARG A 51 2.35 -4.07 -21.27
C ARG A 51 1.22 -4.05 -20.24
N ILE A 52 0.85 -5.24 -19.76
CA ILE A 52 0.10 -5.43 -18.52
C ILE A 52 0.88 -6.47 -17.72
N ALA A 53 1.33 -6.12 -16.53
CA ALA A 53 2.13 -7.03 -15.71
C ALA A 53 1.86 -6.82 -14.22
N ARG A 54 1.76 -7.94 -13.49
CA ARG A 54 1.84 -7.93 -12.04
C ARG A 54 3.23 -7.45 -11.64
N ARG A 55 3.29 -6.51 -10.70
CA ARG A 55 4.52 -6.03 -10.09
C ARG A 55 4.63 -6.60 -8.69
N GLU A 56 5.85 -6.96 -8.30
CA GLU A 56 6.16 -7.13 -6.89
C GLU A 56 5.98 -5.77 -6.22
N SER A 57 5.10 -5.73 -5.24
CA SER A 57 4.80 -4.51 -4.51
C SER A 57 5.96 -4.22 -3.56
N SER A 58 6.53 -3.01 -3.62
CA SER A 58 7.48 -2.51 -2.62
C SER A 58 6.78 -2.16 -1.31
N LEU A 59 5.80 -2.99 -0.91
CA LEU A 59 4.91 -2.76 0.19
C LEU A 59 5.70 -2.85 1.50
N ILE A 60 5.65 -1.78 2.29
CA ILE A 60 6.10 -1.85 3.68
C ILE A 60 5.04 -2.63 4.46
N SER A 61 5.44 -3.74 5.08
CA SER A 61 4.59 -4.57 5.92
C SER A 61 5.33 -5.10 7.15
N GLY A 62 4.69 -5.08 8.32
CA GLY A 62 5.26 -5.64 9.55
C GLY A 62 4.44 -5.33 10.80
N THR A 63 5.05 -5.51 11.97
CA THR A 63 4.51 -5.03 13.24
C THR A 63 4.54 -3.50 13.30
N PRO A 64 3.82 -2.85 14.24
CA PRO A 64 3.82 -1.39 14.34
C PRO A 64 5.22 -0.79 14.48
N GLU A 65 6.08 -1.43 15.27
CA GLU A 65 7.46 -0.99 15.51
C GLU A 65 8.33 -1.15 14.27
N GLN A 66 8.19 -2.27 13.56
CA GLN A 66 8.94 -2.54 12.33
C GLN A 66 8.58 -1.54 11.23
N VAL A 67 7.28 -1.28 11.07
CA VAL A 67 6.78 -0.35 10.06
C VAL A 67 7.22 1.07 10.41
N LYS A 68 7.05 1.51 11.66
CA LYS A 68 7.52 2.83 12.10
C LYS A 68 9.01 3.01 11.84
N ALA A 69 9.84 2.07 12.27
CA ALA A 69 11.29 2.13 12.07
C ALA A 69 11.65 2.23 10.58
N ARG A 70 10.93 1.53 9.70
CA ARG A 70 11.16 1.62 8.25
C ARG A 70 10.74 2.97 7.67
N LEU A 71 9.65 3.55 8.14
CA LEU A 71 9.20 4.89 7.72
C LEU A 71 10.18 5.96 8.21
N ASP A 72 10.60 5.90 9.48
CA ASP A 72 11.60 6.83 10.05
C ASP A 72 12.92 6.77 9.24
N ALA A 73 13.38 5.56 8.90
CA ALA A 73 14.57 5.37 8.07
C ALA A 73 14.39 5.98 6.67
N LEU A 74 13.25 5.75 6.02
CA LEU A 74 12.95 6.31 4.71
C LEU A 74 12.93 7.85 4.74
N GLN A 75 12.31 8.46 5.76
CA GLN A 75 12.30 9.91 5.91
C GLN A 75 13.72 10.47 6.08
N ALA A 76 14.56 9.81 6.86
CA ALA A 76 15.93 10.24 7.09
C ALA A 76 16.84 10.07 5.86
N GLU A 77 16.74 8.93 5.18
CA GLU A 77 17.52 8.60 3.97
C GLU A 77 17.21 9.59 2.83
N GLU A 78 15.93 9.90 2.63
CA GLU A 78 15.44 10.70 1.51
C GLU A 78 15.14 12.17 1.89
N GLN A 79 15.37 12.56 3.14
CA GLN A 79 15.13 13.92 3.67
C GLN A 79 13.70 14.43 3.39
N LEU A 80 12.71 13.57 3.67
CA LEU A 80 11.30 13.84 3.35
C LEU A 80 10.60 14.56 4.50
N ASP A 81 9.98 15.70 4.19
CA ASP A 81 9.15 16.45 5.15
C ASP A 81 7.78 15.78 5.41
N GLU A 82 7.26 15.04 4.44
CA GLU A 82 5.94 14.41 4.50
C GLU A 82 5.93 13.03 3.81
N LEU A 83 5.17 12.10 4.40
CA LEU A 83 4.85 10.80 3.81
C LEU A 83 3.35 10.63 3.64
N ILE A 84 2.90 10.40 2.41
CA ILE A 84 1.52 9.98 2.13
C ILE A 84 1.49 8.46 2.20
N ILE A 85 0.64 7.92 3.08
CA ILE A 85 0.53 6.47 3.24
C ILE A 85 -0.80 5.94 2.73
N ASP A 86 -0.70 5.02 1.77
CA ASP A 86 -1.81 4.18 1.34
C ASP A 86 -1.80 2.83 2.07
N THR A 87 -2.98 2.34 2.45
CA THR A 87 -3.19 1.06 3.13
C THR A 87 -4.14 0.20 2.30
N PRO A 88 -3.65 -0.46 1.23
CA PRO A 88 -4.46 -1.14 0.22
C PRO A 88 -4.97 -2.51 0.70
N ILE A 89 -5.51 -2.58 1.92
CA ILE A 89 -6.18 -3.75 2.48
C ILE A 89 -7.66 -3.68 2.09
N SER A 90 -8.12 -4.69 1.36
CA SER A 90 -9.51 -4.77 0.90
C SER A 90 -10.50 -5.01 2.04
N ASP A 91 -10.11 -5.80 3.05
CA ASP A 91 -10.91 -6.03 4.25
C ASP A 91 -10.98 -4.76 5.12
N GLY A 92 -12.18 -4.21 5.29
CA GLY A 92 -12.40 -2.94 5.98
C GLY A 92 -11.96 -2.94 7.44
N PRO A 93 -12.38 -3.94 8.26
CA PRO A 93 -11.93 -4.09 9.64
C PRO A 93 -10.40 -4.20 9.77
N ALA A 94 -9.75 -5.05 8.96
CA ALA A 94 -8.29 -5.20 8.98
C ALA A 94 -7.58 -3.90 8.55
N ARG A 95 -8.12 -3.17 7.56
CA ARG A 95 -7.60 -1.86 7.16
C ARG A 95 -7.66 -0.86 8.31
N LEU A 96 -8.80 -0.77 8.99
CA LEU A 96 -8.97 0.14 10.13
C LEU A 96 -8.05 -0.24 11.29
N HIS A 97 -7.91 -1.54 11.57
CA HIS A 97 -6.99 -2.03 12.60
C HIS A 97 -5.53 -1.68 12.28
N SER A 98 -5.10 -1.90 11.03
CA SER A 98 -3.77 -1.52 10.56
C SER A 98 -3.49 -0.02 10.73
N LEU A 99 -4.47 0.84 10.41
CA LEU A 99 -4.34 2.30 10.59
C LEU A 99 -4.25 2.68 12.07
N ARG A 100 -5.04 2.03 12.94
CA ARG A 100 -4.97 2.25 14.40
C ARG A 100 -3.62 1.85 14.96
N LEU A 101 -3.10 0.69 14.56
CA LEU A 101 -1.79 0.20 14.98
C LEU A 101 -0.67 1.17 14.59
N LEU A 102 -0.70 1.67 13.34
CA LEU A 102 0.23 2.70 12.90
C LEU A 102 0.13 3.96 13.76
N ALA A 103 -1.09 4.47 13.96
CA ALA A 103 -1.30 5.68 14.74
C ALA A 103 -0.82 5.51 16.21
N GLN A 104 -1.00 4.33 16.82
CA GLN A 104 -0.48 4.04 18.16
C GLN A 104 1.05 4.09 18.20
N ALA A 105 1.73 3.57 17.17
CA ALA A 105 3.19 3.60 17.09
C ALA A 105 3.75 5.04 16.95
N HIS A 106 3.01 5.95 16.30
CA HIS A 106 3.44 7.33 16.11
C HIS A 106 3.04 8.29 17.24
N TYR A 107 1.87 8.09 17.86
CA TYR A 107 1.31 9.04 18.83
C TYR A 107 1.21 8.50 20.27
N GLY A 108 1.56 7.23 20.51
CA GLY A 108 1.33 6.57 21.79
C GLY A 108 -0.15 6.33 22.08
N LYS A 109 -0.44 5.52 23.10
CA LYS A 109 -1.80 5.04 23.45
C LYS A 109 -2.79 6.16 23.82
N GLU A 110 -2.32 7.34 24.24
CA GLU A 110 -3.16 8.41 24.80
C GLU A 110 -4.02 9.16 23.77
N VAL A 111 -3.60 9.26 22.51
CA VAL A 111 -4.30 10.09 21.50
C VAL A 111 -5.52 9.38 20.89
N LEU A 112 -5.56 8.04 20.91
CA LEU A 112 -6.61 7.25 20.24
C LEU A 112 -7.81 6.89 21.11
N ASN A 113 -7.77 7.20 22.42
CA ASN A 113 -8.91 6.99 23.32
C ASN A 113 -9.98 8.10 23.23
N VAL A 114 -9.83 9.06 22.31
CA VAL A 114 -10.67 10.26 22.20
C VAL A 114 -11.47 10.32 20.87
N LEU A 115 -11.45 9.25 20.07
CA LEU A 115 -12.28 9.08 18.87
C LEU A 115 -13.18 7.84 19.01
#